data_AF-E4N893-F1
#
_entry.id   AF-E4N893-F1
#
_cell.length_a   1.000
_cell.length_b   1.000
_cell.length_c   1.000
_cell.angle_alpha   90.00
_cell.angle_beta   90.00
_cell.angle_gamma   90.00
#
_symmetry.space_group_name_H-M   'P 1'
#
loop_
_entity.id
_entity.type
_entity.pdbx_description
1 polymer ?
#
loop_
_entity_poly.entity_id
_entity_poly.type
_entity_poly.pdbx_seq_one_letter_code
_entity_poly.pdbx_strand_id
1 'polypeptide(L)'
;MALTWKPVVDTRDAAALAEFRAAALPAAAVLERDGRKLFRGYSAVHHPEDPYAPVSGIGQGRRILLQDVPEPKQGKNRLHIDIHSGGELEAVVARLEKLGATRIEEQDQGPAGHWWILHDPDTPDYRF
;
A
#
# COMPACT_ATOMS: atom_id res chain seq x y z
N MET A 1 4.55 26.04 -7.12
CA MET A 1 3.54 25.49 -6.20
C MET A 1 2.60 24.62 -7.02
N ALA A 2 2.44 23.34 -6.70
CA ALA A 2 1.52 22.46 -7.44
C ALA A 2 0.09 22.63 -6.90
N LEU A 3 -0.90 22.65 -7.80
CA LEU A 3 -2.31 22.75 -7.44
C LEU A 3 -2.88 21.35 -7.26
N THR A 4 -3.54 21.09 -6.13
CA THR A 4 -4.32 19.87 -5.89
C THR A 4 -5.81 20.18 -6.02
N TRP A 5 -6.55 19.34 -6.74
CA TRP A 5 -8.00 19.48 -6.90
C TRP A 5 -8.70 18.23 -6.37
N LYS A 6 -9.85 18.43 -5.71
CA LYS A 6 -10.73 17.36 -5.25
C LYS A 6 -12.13 17.66 -5.78
N PRO A 7 -12.74 16.76 -6.57
CA PRO A 7 -14.14 16.93 -6.94
C PRO A 7 -15.01 16.81 -5.67
N VAL A 8 -15.81 17.83 -5.40
CA VAL A 8 -16.82 17.85 -4.32
C VAL A 8 -18.19 17.95 -4.98
N VAL A 9 -19.11 17.10 -4.54
CA VAL A 9 -20.51 17.16 -4.98
C VAL A 9 -21.34 17.48 -3.74
N ASP A 10 -21.98 18.64 -3.74
CA ASP A 10 -22.87 19.05 -2.65
C ASP A 10 -24.08 18.12 -2.59
N THR A 11 -24.44 17.72 -1.38
CA THR A 11 -25.59 16.85 -1.12
C THR A 11 -26.16 17.17 0.25
N ARG A 12 -27.49 17.03 0.37
CA ARG A 12 -28.20 17.19 1.66
C ARG A 12 -28.06 15.95 2.55
N ASP A 13 -27.65 14.82 1.98
CA ASP A 13 -27.40 13.58 2.69
C ASP A 13 -26.25 12.82 1.98
N ALA A 14 -25.05 12.93 2.54
CA ALA A 14 -23.86 12.31 1.98
C ALA A 14 -23.85 10.79 2.17
N ALA A 15 -24.46 10.29 3.24
CA ALA A 15 -24.51 8.86 3.53
C ALA A 15 -25.43 8.16 2.52
N ALA A 16 -26.65 8.69 2.32
CA ALA A 16 -27.59 8.15 1.35
C ALA A 16 -27.05 8.19 -0.10
N LEU A 17 -26.38 9.29 -0.49
CA LEU A 17 -25.79 9.39 -1.83
C LEU A 17 -24.62 8.42 -2.04
N ALA A 18 -23.77 8.22 -1.02
CA ALA A 18 -22.71 7.23 -1.07
C ALA A 18 -23.27 5.81 -1.15
N GLU A 19 -24.31 5.49 -0.39
CA GLU A 19 -24.99 4.21 -0.41
C GLU A 19 -25.64 3.92 -1.77
N PHE A 20 -26.37 4.90 -2.33
CA PHE A 20 -26.94 4.79 -3.68
C PHE A 20 -25.87 4.53 -4.74
N ARG A 21 -24.77 5.29 -4.73
CA ARG A 21 -23.68 5.12 -5.70
C ARG A 21 -23.00 3.76 -5.53
N ALA A 22 -22.81 3.30 -4.30
CA ALA A 22 -22.28 1.97 -4.04
C ALA A 22 -23.26 0.87 -4.50
N ALA A 23 -24.56 1.05 -4.32
CA ALA A 23 -25.60 0.11 -4.78
C ALA A 23 -25.72 0.05 -6.30
N ALA A 24 -25.36 1.13 -7.01
CA ALA A 24 -25.26 1.15 -8.47
C ALA A 24 -24.05 0.39 -9.02
N LEU A 25 -23.07 0.05 -8.16
CA LEU A 25 -21.94 -0.80 -8.56
C LEU A 25 -22.35 -2.28 -8.51
N PRO A 26 -21.80 -3.13 -9.41
CA PRO A 26 -21.94 -4.57 -9.26
C PRO A 26 -21.41 -5.01 -7.91
N ALA A 27 -22.11 -5.93 -7.22
CA ALA A 27 -21.66 -6.47 -5.93
C ALA A 27 -20.23 -7.06 -6.00
N ALA A 28 -19.83 -7.57 -7.17
CA ALA A 28 -18.48 -8.06 -7.42
C ALA A 28 -17.40 -6.96 -7.35
N ALA A 29 -17.73 -5.70 -7.63
CA ALA A 29 -16.78 -4.58 -7.63
C ALA A 29 -16.51 -4.00 -6.23
N VAL A 30 -17.27 -4.43 -5.22
CA VAL A 30 -17.20 -3.90 -3.86
C VAL A 30 -16.86 -5.03 -2.87
N LEU A 31 -16.09 -4.70 -1.84
CA LEU A 31 -15.90 -5.55 -0.67
C LEU A 31 -16.23 -4.74 0.60
N GLU A 32 -16.63 -5.41 1.67
CA GLU A 32 -16.82 -4.78 2.97
C GLU A 32 -15.72 -5.22 3.94
N ARG A 33 -15.11 -4.25 4.61
CA ARG A 33 -14.10 -4.48 5.65
C ARG A 33 -14.28 -3.44 6.74
N ASP A 34 -14.36 -3.90 7.99
CA ASP A 34 -14.55 -3.04 9.17
C ASP A 34 -15.74 -2.07 9.03
N GLY A 35 -16.84 -2.55 8.44
CA GLY A 35 -18.06 -1.77 8.20
C GLY A 35 -17.96 -0.74 7.06
N ARG A 36 -16.90 -0.79 6.24
CA ARG A 36 -16.67 0.13 5.12
C ARG A 36 -16.70 -0.60 3.79
N LYS A 37 -17.39 -0.03 2.80
CA LYS A 37 -17.35 -0.46 1.40
C LYS A 37 -16.06 0.05 0.74
N LEU A 38 -15.30 -0.85 0.15
CA LEU A 38 -14.06 -0.58 -0.59
C LEU A 38 -14.17 -1.16 -2.01
N PHE A 39 -13.45 -0.60 -2.97
CA PHE A 39 -13.34 -1.22 -4.29
C PHE A 39 -12.55 -2.52 -4.20
N ARG A 40 -13.12 -3.61 -4.73
CA ARG A 40 -12.45 -4.91 -4.79
C ARG A 40 -11.21 -4.83 -5.66
N GLY A 41 -10.12 -5.45 -5.18
CA GLY A 41 -8.84 -5.52 -5.87
C GLY A 41 -7.99 -4.25 -5.78
N TYR A 42 -8.32 -3.34 -4.86
CA TYR A 42 -7.49 -2.18 -4.56
C TYR A 42 -7.16 -2.14 -3.07
N SER A 43 -5.92 -1.84 -2.75
CA SER A 43 -5.45 -1.60 -1.38
C SER A 43 -4.36 -0.53 -1.40
N ALA A 44 -4.23 0.24 -0.33
CA ALA A 44 -3.21 1.28 -0.27
C ALA A 44 -2.56 1.34 1.11
N VAL A 45 -1.28 1.67 1.12
CA VAL A 45 -0.55 2.11 2.31
C VAL A 45 -0.11 3.55 2.13
N HIS A 46 -0.13 4.32 3.21
CA HIS A 46 0.42 5.68 3.24
C HIS A 46 1.65 5.72 4.14
N HIS A 47 2.53 6.69 3.92
CA HIS A 47 3.65 6.89 4.82
C HIS A 47 3.12 7.22 6.24
N PRO A 48 3.69 6.63 7.31
CA PRO A 48 3.15 6.77 8.66
C PRO A 48 3.21 8.21 9.20
N GLU A 49 4.17 9.02 8.71
CA GLU A 49 4.32 10.43 9.09
C GLU A 49 3.43 11.39 8.29
N ASP A 50 2.80 10.92 7.21
CA ASP A 50 1.99 11.78 6.35
C ASP A 50 0.55 11.86 6.86
N PRO A 51 -0.12 13.02 6.74
CA PRO A 51 -1.50 13.17 7.17
C PRO A 51 -2.44 12.26 6.38
N TYR A 52 -3.49 11.77 7.03
CA TYR A 52 -4.53 10.95 6.42
C TYR A 52 -5.90 11.36 6.95
N ALA A 53 -6.95 11.07 6.17
CA ALA A 53 -8.32 11.31 6.61
C ALA A 53 -8.73 10.24 7.66
N PRO A 54 -9.04 10.60 8.92
CA PRO A 54 -9.24 9.61 9.99
C PRO A 54 -10.40 8.64 9.73
N VAL A 55 -11.45 9.13 9.06
CA VAL A 55 -12.66 8.34 8.78
C VAL A 55 -12.43 7.37 7.62
N SER A 56 -11.73 7.77 6.56
CA SER A 56 -11.54 6.91 5.38
C SER A 56 -10.20 6.18 5.34
N GLY A 57 -9.22 6.58 6.16
CA GLY A 57 -7.85 6.09 6.12
C GLY A 57 -7.05 6.55 4.88
N ILE A 58 -7.63 7.42 4.05
CA ILE A 58 -6.99 7.85 2.81
C ILE A 58 -5.84 8.80 3.14
N GLY A 59 -4.61 8.38 2.82
CA GLY A 59 -3.41 9.21 2.91
C GLY A 59 -3.48 10.44 2.00
N GLN A 60 -3.07 11.58 2.53
CA GLN A 60 -3.04 12.89 1.86
C GLN A 60 -1.64 13.26 1.35
N GLY A 61 -0.65 12.37 1.53
CA GLY A 61 0.73 12.51 1.06
C GLY A 61 1.20 11.32 0.24
N ARG A 62 2.39 10.82 0.56
CA ARG A 62 3.04 9.66 -0.06
C ARG A 62 2.21 8.41 0.19
N ARG A 63 1.94 7.67 -0.88
CA ARG A 63 1.14 6.44 -0.85
C ARG A 63 1.60 5.46 -1.92
N ILE A 64 1.44 4.18 -1.61
CA ILE A 64 1.56 3.09 -2.57
C ILE A 64 0.16 2.49 -2.72
N LEU A 65 -0.33 2.47 -3.96
CA LEU A 65 -1.57 1.81 -4.33
C LEU A 65 -1.23 0.46 -4.96
N LEU A 66 -1.78 -0.60 -4.39
CA LEU A 66 -1.75 -1.97 -4.89
C LEU A 66 -3.08 -2.21 -5.62
N GLN A 67 -2.98 -2.74 -6.83
CA GLN A 67 -4.11 -3.00 -7.71
C GLN A 67 -3.97 -4.41 -8.28
N ASP A 68 -5.05 -5.19 -8.16
CA ASP A 68 -5.20 -6.44 -8.88
C ASP A 68 -5.33 -6.15 -10.38
N VAL A 69 -4.53 -6.82 -11.19
CA VAL A 69 -4.61 -6.78 -12.64
C VAL A 69 -4.79 -8.21 -13.17
N PRO A 70 -5.65 -8.41 -14.19
CA PRO A 70 -5.89 -9.75 -14.73
C PRO A 70 -4.69 -10.29 -15.52
N GLU A 71 -3.79 -9.41 -15.98
CA GLU A 71 -2.61 -9.79 -16.73
C GLU A 71 -1.56 -10.46 -15.82
N PRO A 72 -0.94 -11.56 -16.29
CA PRO A 72 0.20 -12.12 -15.57
C PRO A 72 1.37 -11.13 -15.58
N LYS A 73 2.21 -11.20 -14.54
CA LYS A 73 3.42 -10.37 -14.42
C LYS A 73 4.35 -10.60 -15.62
N GLN A 74 4.83 -9.50 -16.19
CA GLN A 74 5.76 -9.52 -17.30
C GLN A 74 7.17 -9.15 -16.84
N GLY A 75 8.03 -10.17 -16.72
CA GLY A 75 9.43 -10.01 -16.31
C GLY A 75 9.59 -9.58 -14.85
N LYS A 76 10.78 -9.05 -14.52
CA LYS A 76 11.11 -8.63 -13.15
C LYS A 76 10.47 -7.27 -12.82
N ASN A 77 9.96 -7.12 -11.60
CA ASN A 77 9.59 -5.81 -11.06
C ASN A 77 10.84 -4.91 -11.02
N ARG A 78 10.81 -3.79 -11.75
CA ARG A 78 11.90 -2.79 -11.81
C ARG A 78 11.77 -1.71 -10.73
N LEU A 79 10.98 -1.98 -9.70
CA LEU A 79 10.77 -1.15 -8.53
C LEU A 79 11.31 -1.92 -7.31
N HIS A 80 12.09 -1.28 -6.47
CA HIS A 80 12.47 -1.75 -5.13
C HIS A 80 12.01 -0.72 -4.10
N ILE A 81 11.68 -1.17 -2.89
CA ILE A 81 11.24 -0.32 -1.79
C ILE A 81 12.26 -0.46 -0.66
N ASP A 82 13.04 0.59 -0.43
CA ASP A 82 14.05 0.57 0.62
C ASP A 82 13.46 0.95 1.98
N ILE A 83 13.61 0.06 2.95
CA ILE A 83 13.25 0.32 4.34
C ILE A 83 14.51 0.70 5.11
N HIS A 84 14.59 1.96 5.53
CA HIS A 84 15.73 2.46 6.28
C HIS A 84 15.62 2.02 7.74
N SER A 85 16.65 1.33 8.24
CA SER A 85 16.63 0.76 9.59
C SER A 85 16.93 1.75 10.71
N GLY A 86 17.42 2.95 10.37
CA GLY A 86 17.90 3.93 11.35
C GLY A 86 19.12 3.45 12.15
N GLY A 87 19.87 2.48 11.63
CA GLY A 87 21.03 1.86 12.30
C GLY A 87 20.75 0.50 12.93
N GLU A 88 19.50 0.06 12.96
CA GLU A 88 19.07 -1.17 13.65
C GLU A 88 18.71 -2.29 12.64
N LEU A 89 19.65 -2.62 11.72
CA LEU A 89 19.37 -3.50 10.57
C LEU A 89 18.73 -4.84 10.98
N GLU A 90 19.39 -5.63 11.82
CA GLU A 90 18.91 -6.95 12.21
C GLU A 90 17.57 -6.91 12.97
N ALA A 91 17.34 -5.88 13.79
CA ALA A 91 16.07 -5.72 14.50
C ALA A 91 14.91 -5.45 13.52
N VAL A 92 15.16 -4.64 12.49
CA VAL A 92 14.17 -4.37 11.44
C VAL A 92 13.91 -5.61 10.60
N VAL A 93 14.95 -6.34 10.19
CA VAL A 93 14.79 -7.58 9.41
C VAL A 93 13.99 -8.62 10.22
N ALA A 94 14.35 -8.84 11.49
CA ALA A 94 13.62 -9.77 12.36
C ALA A 94 12.15 -9.37 12.57
N ARG A 95 11.85 -8.06 12.57
CA ARG A 95 10.47 -7.57 12.63
C ARG A 95 9.73 -7.85 11.33
N LEU A 96 10.36 -7.64 10.17
CA LEU A 96 9.76 -7.94 8.87
C LEU A 96 9.50 -9.44 8.70
N GLU A 97 10.41 -10.29 9.17
CA GLU A 97 10.23 -11.75 9.18
C GLU A 97 9.02 -12.17 10.02
N LYS A 98 8.81 -11.56 11.19
CA LYS A 98 7.59 -11.78 12.01
C LYS A 98 6.29 -11.35 11.32
N LEU A 99 6.37 -10.42 10.37
CA LEU A 99 5.25 -9.96 9.56
C LEU A 99 5.06 -10.81 8.30
N GLY A 100 5.92 -11.81 8.07
CA GLY A 100 5.82 -12.76 6.96
C GLY A 100 6.84 -12.57 5.84
N ALA A 101 7.74 -11.57 5.94
CA ALA A 101 8.81 -11.42 4.95
C ALA A 101 9.81 -12.58 5.05
N THR A 102 10.46 -12.93 3.94
CA THR A 102 11.50 -13.97 3.92
C THR A 102 12.84 -13.37 3.54
N ARG A 103 13.86 -13.55 4.39
CA ARG A 103 15.23 -13.09 4.15
C ARG A 103 15.90 -13.89 3.03
N ILE A 104 16.58 -13.20 2.09
CA ILE A 104 17.14 -13.82 0.88
C ILE A 104 18.65 -13.69 0.81
N GLU A 105 19.16 -12.47 0.79
CA GLU A 105 20.56 -12.20 0.51
C GLU A 105 21.04 -10.97 1.27
N GLU A 106 22.18 -11.09 1.93
CA GLU A 106 22.85 -9.98 2.59
C GLU A 106 23.77 -9.29 1.59
N GLN A 107 23.79 -7.97 1.62
CA GLN A 107 24.68 -7.15 0.82
C GLN A 107 25.48 -6.27 1.75
N ASP A 108 26.79 -6.51 1.85
CA ASP A 108 27.74 -5.62 2.50
C ASP A 108 28.69 -5.07 1.43
N GLN A 109 28.49 -3.79 1.11
CA GLN A 109 29.29 -3.04 0.13
C GLN A 109 30.19 -2.02 0.84
N GLY A 110 30.46 -2.20 2.14
CA GLY A 110 31.26 -1.31 2.95
C GLY A 110 30.68 0.11 2.98
N PRO A 111 31.45 1.17 2.65
CA PRO A 111 30.95 2.54 2.66
C PRO A 111 29.76 2.81 1.73
N ALA A 112 29.53 1.95 0.74
CA ALA A 112 28.39 2.07 -0.17
C ALA A 112 27.07 1.58 0.43
N GLY A 113 27.10 0.86 1.55
CA GLY A 113 25.91 0.43 2.30
C GLY A 113 25.95 -1.03 2.72
N HIS A 114 25.13 -1.35 3.72
CA HIS A 114 24.88 -2.70 4.23
C HIS A 114 23.38 -2.92 4.40
N TRP A 115 22.82 -3.91 3.73
CA TRP A 115 21.38 -4.19 3.73
C TRP A 115 21.06 -5.67 3.48
N TRP A 116 19.82 -6.05 3.74
CA TRP A 116 19.27 -7.35 3.36
C TRP A 116 18.24 -7.18 2.23
N ILE A 117 18.21 -8.15 1.32
CA ILE A 117 17.15 -8.32 0.34
C ILE A 117 16.12 -9.31 0.91
N LEU A 118 14.85 -8.94 0.90
CA LEU A 118 13.73 -9.75 1.41
C LEU A 118 12.68 -10.01 0.33
N HIS A 119 11.96 -11.13 0.46
CA HIS A 119 10.71 -11.39 -0.24
C HIS A 119 9.50 -10.94 0.60
N ASP A 120 8.52 -10.36 -0.08
CA ASP A 120 7.20 -10.04 0.49
C ASP A 120 6.41 -11.33 0.79
N PRO A 121 5.57 -11.36 1.85
CA PRO A 121 4.76 -12.53 2.21
C PRO A 121 3.96 -13.17 1.07
N ASP A 122 3.34 -12.36 0.20
CA ASP A 122 2.37 -12.86 -0.79
C ASP A 122 2.87 -12.72 -2.24
N THR A 123 4.07 -12.18 -2.43
CA THR A 123 4.67 -12.00 -3.75
C THR A 123 6.08 -12.61 -3.78
N PRO A 124 6.21 -13.94 -3.96
CA PRO A 124 7.48 -14.66 -3.81
C PRO A 124 8.54 -14.29 -4.85
N ASP A 125 8.19 -13.52 -5.88
CA ASP A 125 9.12 -13.04 -6.90
C ASP A 125 9.35 -11.51 -6.83
N TYR A 126 8.77 -10.83 -5.83
CA TYR A 126 9.07 -9.44 -5.52
C TYR A 126 10.14 -9.37 -4.43
N ARG A 127 11.22 -8.67 -4.73
CA ARG A 127 12.34 -8.44 -3.80
C ARG A 127 12.36 -6.97 -3.44
N PHE A 128 12.50 -6.68 -2.15
CA PHE A 128 12.64 -5.34 -1.61
C PHE A 128 13.80 -5.29 -0.62
#